data_AF-A0A922NQR8-F1
#
_entry.id   AF-A0A922NQR8-F1
#
_cell.length_a   1.000
_cell.length_b   1.000
_cell.length_c   1.000
_cell.angle_alpha   90.00
_cell.angle_beta   90.00
_cell.angle_gamma   90.00
#
_symmetry.space_group_name_H-M   'P 1'
#
loop_
_entity.id
_entity.type
_entity.pdbx_description
1 polymer ?
#
loop_
_entity_poly.entity_id
_entity_poly.type
_entity_poly.pdbx_seq_one_letter_code
_entity_poly.pdbx_strand_id
1 'polypeptide(L)'
;MPPNIIIIINRSSEKRPQAWKAGTESFETGLPIIGQQVLNHYVAWSKDESKSAVLHSCYDCPTRYLPAPAIDNSFLGNSAGEKSDIHRAFEFTKAIVNDIESANQAGLRPTVVSVGLDGWACDLRMLKPWLQQNGLHFDLVLRLNGLYYGMSEKFVEEDHNVYWVRHDIGDIQKTCSLEPTAWNGHDEKSRELITVWKTLQDGKDLSFGVKTGRNAVNLTASLPSVI
;
A
#
# COMPACT_ATOMS: atom_id res chain seq x y z
N MET A 1 18.07 -18.62 3.00
CA MET A 1 17.69 -17.42 3.77
C MET A 1 16.33 -17.68 4.39
N PRO A 2 15.97 -17.11 5.55
CA PRO A 2 14.60 -17.21 6.04
C PRO A 2 13.64 -16.66 4.97
N PRO A 3 12.42 -17.23 4.84
CA PRO A 3 11.46 -16.79 3.85
C PRO A 3 11.12 -15.31 4.08
N ASN A 4 11.14 -14.53 3.00
CA ASN A 4 10.78 -13.12 3.02
C ASN A 4 9.28 -13.00 3.36
N ILE A 5 8.92 -12.07 4.26
CA ILE A 5 7.51 -11.84 4.60
C ILE A 5 6.94 -10.89 3.56
N ILE A 6 6.01 -11.39 2.73
CA ILE A 6 5.35 -10.60 1.69
C ILE A 6 4.01 -10.09 2.23
N ILE A 7 3.84 -8.77 2.22
CA ILE A 7 2.61 -8.07 2.63
C ILE A 7 2.05 -7.40 1.38
N ILE A 8 0.97 -7.92 0.84
CA ILE A 8 0.28 -7.33 -0.31
C ILE A 8 -0.79 -6.38 0.21
N ILE A 9 -0.85 -5.20 -0.39
CA ILE A 9 -1.86 -4.21 -0.08
C ILE A 9 -2.58 -3.79 -1.36
N ASN A 10 -3.91 -3.73 -1.29
CA ASN A 10 -4.71 -3.08 -2.31
C ASN A 10 -5.77 -2.22 -1.65
N ARG A 11 -6.09 -1.09 -2.29
CA ARG A 11 -6.97 -0.12 -1.67
C ARG A 11 -7.81 0.64 -2.68
N SER A 12 -8.99 1.08 -2.25
CA SER A 12 -9.86 1.99 -2.97
C SER A 12 -10.20 3.19 -2.08
N SER A 13 -10.21 4.39 -2.66
CA SER A 13 -10.70 5.59 -1.97
C SER A 13 -12.21 5.64 -1.88
N GLU A 14 -12.91 4.79 -2.63
CA GLU A 14 -14.37 4.75 -2.73
C GLU A 14 -14.88 3.32 -2.52
N LYS A 15 -15.94 2.94 -3.24
CA LYS A 15 -16.54 1.62 -3.24
C LYS A 15 -15.54 0.51 -3.56
N ARG A 16 -15.89 -0.70 -3.13
CA ARG A 16 -15.17 -1.93 -3.41
C ARG A 16 -15.10 -2.14 -4.94
N PRO A 17 -13.90 -2.19 -5.54
CA PRO A 17 -13.77 -2.45 -6.97
C PRO A 17 -14.38 -3.79 -7.35
N GLN A 18 -15.27 -3.85 -8.35
CA GLN A 18 -15.88 -5.14 -8.76
C GLN A 18 -14.86 -6.16 -9.24
N ALA A 19 -13.74 -5.69 -9.78
CA ALA A 19 -12.59 -6.53 -10.12
C ALA A 19 -12.10 -7.37 -8.92
N TRP A 20 -12.37 -6.93 -7.67
CA TRP A 20 -12.00 -7.66 -6.46
C TRP A 20 -12.75 -8.98 -6.26
N LYS A 21 -13.82 -9.23 -7.02
CA LYS A 21 -14.49 -10.53 -7.04
C LYS A 21 -13.71 -11.58 -7.82
N ALA A 22 -12.80 -11.19 -8.72
CA ALA A 22 -12.00 -12.10 -9.55
C ALA A 22 -12.83 -13.21 -10.25
N GLY A 23 -14.00 -12.85 -10.79
CA GLY A 23 -14.90 -13.79 -11.46
C GLY A 23 -15.74 -14.67 -10.53
N THR A 24 -15.64 -14.49 -9.21
CA THR A 24 -16.47 -15.20 -8.21
C THR A 24 -17.72 -14.39 -7.83
N GLU A 25 -18.62 -14.99 -7.03
CA GLU A 25 -19.87 -14.35 -6.62
C GLU A 25 -19.68 -13.27 -5.54
N SER A 26 -18.70 -13.46 -4.65
CA SER A 26 -18.43 -12.58 -3.51
C SER A 26 -16.99 -12.06 -3.52
N PHE A 27 -16.74 -11.04 -2.71
CA PHE A 27 -15.38 -10.52 -2.59
C PHE A 27 -14.54 -11.35 -1.62
N GLU A 28 -15.20 -11.98 -0.66
CA GLU A 28 -14.59 -12.85 0.34
C GLU A 28 -13.92 -14.06 -0.33
N THR A 29 -14.51 -14.58 -1.41
CA THR A 29 -13.90 -15.63 -2.25
C THR A 29 -12.96 -15.10 -3.32
N GLY A 30 -13.16 -13.86 -3.78
CA GLY A 30 -12.35 -13.24 -4.84
C GLY A 30 -10.99 -12.69 -4.35
N LEU A 31 -10.95 -12.10 -3.16
CA LEU A 31 -9.75 -11.48 -2.60
C LEU A 31 -8.58 -12.49 -2.45
N PRO A 32 -8.79 -13.75 -2.00
CA PRO A 32 -7.73 -14.74 -2.00
C PRO A 32 -7.12 -15.02 -3.37
N ILE A 33 -7.96 -15.08 -4.41
CA ILE A 33 -7.50 -15.30 -5.79
C ILE A 33 -6.61 -14.13 -6.23
N ILE A 34 -7.00 -12.90 -5.91
CA ILE A 34 -6.21 -11.70 -6.25
C ILE A 34 -4.90 -11.66 -5.49
N GLY A 35 -4.92 -11.95 -4.19
CA GLY A 35 -3.71 -12.04 -3.39
C GLY A 35 -2.73 -13.05 -3.98
N GLN A 36 -3.22 -14.23 -4.36
CA GLN A 36 -2.39 -15.25 -5.00
C GLN A 36 -1.89 -14.84 -6.38
N GLN A 37 -2.72 -14.19 -7.21
CA GLN A 37 -2.30 -13.68 -8.52
C GLN A 37 -1.19 -12.63 -8.40
N VAL A 38 -1.33 -11.68 -7.46
CA VAL A 38 -0.32 -10.65 -7.20
C VAL A 38 0.96 -11.29 -6.64
N LEU A 39 0.85 -12.24 -5.71
CA LEU A 39 2.00 -12.98 -5.18
C LEU A 39 2.74 -13.72 -6.28
N ASN A 40 2.03 -14.52 -7.09
CA ASN A 40 2.61 -15.28 -8.20
C ASN A 40 3.33 -14.39 -9.20
N HIS A 41 2.75 -13.23 -9.52
CA HIS A 41 3.38 -12.28 -10.42
C HIS A 41 4.63 -11.66 -9.79
N TYR A 42 4.56 -11.26 -8.51
CA TYR A 42 5.70 -10.73 -7.78
C TYR A 42 6.86 -11.73 -7.70
N VAL A 43 6.61 -12.99 -7.34
CA VAL A 43 7.68 -14.01 -7.21
C VAL A 43 8.29 -14.36 -8.55
N ALA A 44 7.49 -14.40 -9.62
CA ALA A 44 7.99 -14.63 -10.98
C ALA A 44 8.91 -13.49 -11.44
N TRP A 45 8.49 -12.24 -11.23
CA TRP A 45 9.27 -11.05 -11.60
C TRP A 45 10.54 -10.92 -10.73
N SER A 46 10.38 -10.96 -9.41
CA SER A 46 11.47 -10.71 -8.46
C SER A 46 12.42 -11.89 -8.26
N LYS A 47 12.05 -13.08 -8.75
CA LYS A 47 12.71 -14.36 -8.50
C LYS A 47 12.78 -14.73 -7.00
N ASP A 48 11.86 -14.20 -6.20
CA ASP A 48 11.70 -14.54 -4.79
C ASP A 48 11.10 -15.96 -4.67
N GLU A 49 11.52 -16.73 -3.66
CA GLU A 49 11.05 -18.10 -3.42
C GLU A 49 9.84 -18.17 -2.46
N SER A 50 9.34 -17.01 -2.02
CA SER A 50 8.22 -16.89 -1.09
C SER A 50 6.96 -17.57 -1.62
N LYS A 51 6.31 -18.35 -0.76
CA LYS A 51 5.11 -19.12 -1.11
C LYS A 51 3.84 -18.61 -0.46
N SER A 52 3.95 -17.60 0.39
CA SER A 52 2.85 -17.06 1.18
C SER A 52 2.95 -15.55 1.29
N ALA A 53 1.78 -14.91 1.36
CA ALA A 53 1.66 -13.49 1.63
C ALA A 53 0.45 -13.22 2.53
N VAL A 54 0.46 -12.07 3.19
CA VAL A 54 -0.74 -11.49 3.81
C VAL A 54 -1.34 -10.47 2.84
N LEU A 55 -2.66 -10.48 2.67
CA LEU A 55 -3.36 -9.48 1.85
C LEU A 55 -4.17 -8.54 2.75
N HIS A 56 -3.82 -7.26 2.73
CA HIS A 56 -4.63 -6.19 3.31
C HIS A 56 -5.42 -5.48 2.22
N SER A 57 -6.74 -5.57 2.30
CA SER A 57 -7.66 -4.89 1.40
C SER A 57 -8.48 -3.85 2.15
N CYS A 58 -8.59 -2.64 1.59
CA CYS A 58 -9.45 -1.62 2.17
C CYS A 58 -10.14 -0.81 1.08
N TYR A 59 -11.40 -0.46 1.30
CA TYR A 59 -12.12 0.47 0.47
C TYR A 59 -12.70 1.55 1.40
N ASP A 60 -13.26 2.64 0.87
CA ASP A 60 -13.53 3.86 1.64
C ASP A 60 -12.39 4.29 2.53
N CYS A 61 -11.23 4.26 1.92
CA CYS A 61 -10.07 4.73 2.60
C CYS A 61 -9.55 5.89 1.78
N PRO A 62 -10.17 7.09 1.91
CA PRO A 62 -9.69 8.29 1.26
C PRO A 62 -8.20 8.48 1.53
N THR A 63 -7.51 8.80 0.46
CA THR A 63 -6.07 9.01 0.41
C THR A 63 -5.57 9.98 1.49
N ARG A 64 -6.35 11.03 1.76
CA ARG A 64 -6.04 12.08 2.75
C ARG A 64 -6.01 11.61 4.20
N TYR A 65 -6.54 10.42 4.49
CA TYR A 65 -6.54 9.84 5.82
C TYR A 65 -5.41 8.82 5.99
N LEU A 66 -4.51 8.65 5.01
CA LEU A 66 -3.45 7.65 5.04
C LEU A 66 -2.04 8.26 4.94
N PRO A 67 -1.08 7.84 5.78
CA PRO A 67 -1.28 6.92 6.91
C PRO A 67 -2.10 7.59 8.02
N ALA A 68 -3.03 6.84 8.61
CA ALA A 68 -3.90 7.37 9.66
C ALA A 68 -3.12 7.44 10.99
N PRO A 69 -3.06 8.61 11.67
CA PRO A 69 -2.53 8.71 13.00
C PRO A 69 -3.60 8.23 13.99
N ALA A 70 -3.13 7.98 15.23
CA ALA A 70 -3.86 7.42 16.38
C ALA A 70 -5.40 7.52 16.35
N ILE A 71 -6.05 6.43 16.76
CA ILE A 71 -7.50 6.23 16.81
C ILE A 71 -8.27 7.39 17.46
N ASP A 72 -7.65 8.10 18.40
CA ASP A 72 -8.22 9.23 19.13
C ASP A 72 -8.68 10.36 18.19
N ASN A 73 -8.05 10.49 17.02
CA ASN A 73 -8.43 11.48 16.00
C ASN A 73 -9.69 11.07 15.21
N SER A 74 -10.14 9.82 15.30
CA SER A 74 -11.33 9.36 14.56
C SER A 74 -12.63 10.02 15.01
N PHE A 75 -12.70 10.48 16.27
CA PHE A 75 -13.87 11.21 16.79
C PHE A 75 -13.98 12.64 16.25
N LEU A 76 -12.92 13.18 15.65
CA LEU A 76 -12.83 14.55 15.14
C LEU A 76 -13.52 14.74 13.79
N GLY A 77 -14.03 13.68 13.15
CA GLY A 77 -14.80 13.81 11.91
C GLY A 77 -16.07 14.66 12.11
N ASN A 78 -16.38 15.51 11.14
CA ASN A 78 -17.53 16.43 11.19
C ASN A 78 -18.87 15.71 10.98
N SER A 79 -18.84 14.46 10.52
CA SER A 79 -20.01 13.63 10.27
C SER A 79 -19.76 12.17 10.66
N ALA A 80 -20.84 11.40 10.85
CA ALA A 80 -20.72 9.96 11.12
C ALA A 80 -19.99 9.19 10.01
N GLY A 81 -20.17 9.61 8.74
CA GLY A 81 -19.46 9.03 7.61
C GLY A 81 -17.95 9.30 7.70
N GLU A 82 -17.57 10.56 7.94
CA GLU A 82 -16.16 10.95 8.07
C GLU A 82 -15.47 10.24 9.24
N LYS A 83 -16.14 10.12 10.40
CA LYS A 83 -15.62 9.35 11.54
C LYS A 83 -15.36 7.89 11.18
N SER A 84 -16.28 7.28 10.41
CA SER A 84 -16.13 5.91 9.93
C SER A 84 -14.95 5.77 8.96
N ASP A 85 -14.73 6.74 8.06
CA ASP A 85 -13.61 6.72 7.11
C ASP A 85 -12.26 6.83 7.81
N ILE A 86 -12.14 7.73 8.79
CA ILE A 86 -10.91 7.89 9.58
C ILE A 86 -10.64 6.62 10.39
N HIS A 87 -11.66 6.05 11.03
CA HIS A 87 -11.52 4.79 11.76
C HIS A 87 -11.14 3.61 10.82
N ARG A 88 -11.68 3.59 9.59
CA ARG A 88 -11.29 2.63 8.55
C ARG A 88 -9.82 2.71 8.20
N ALA A 89 -9.36 3.93 7.88
CA ALA A 89 -7.98 4.20 7.57
C ALA A 89 -7.05 3.81 8.73
N PHE A 90 -7.45 4.12 9.97
CA PHE A 90 -6.69 3.74 11.18
C PHE A 90 -6.49 2.23 11.30
N GLU A 91 -7.56 1.43 11.32
CA GLU A 91 -7.39 -0.02 11.48
C GLU A 91 -6.64 -0.65 10.30
N PHE A 92 -6.82 -0.12 9.09
CA PHE A 92 -6.08 -0.60 7.92
C PHE A 92 -4.59 -0.32 8.04
N THR A 93 -4.20 0.93 8.35
CA THR A 93 -2.80 1.30 8.61
C THR A 93 -2.23 0.47 9.76
N LYS A 94 -2.97 0.31 10.85
CA LYS A 94 -2.53 -0.45 12.03
C LYS A 94 -2.29 -1.93 11.72
N ALA A 95 -3.18 -2.59 10.98
CA ALA A 95 -3.02 -3.99 10.63
C ALA A 95 -1.72 -4.23 9.82
N ILE A 96 -1.45 -3.34 8.88
CA ILE A 96 -0.24 -3.37 8.07
C ILE A 96 1.02 -3.11 8.91
N VAL A 97 0.98 -2.10 9.80
CA VAL A 97 2.08 -1.77 10.70
C VAL A 97 2.41 -2.94 11.62
N ASN A 98 1.39 -3.58 12.20
CA ASN A 98 1.58 -4.72 13.10
C ASN A 98 2.33 -5.88 12.41
N ASP A 99 2.02 -6.17 11.15
CA ASP A 99 2.71 -7.24 10.41
C ASP A 99 4.18 -6.89 10.15
N ILE A 100 4.48 -5.61 9.86
CA ILE A 100 5.86 -5.15 9.66
C ILE A 100 6.64 -5.15 10.96
N GLU A 101 6.05 -4.63 12.04
CA GLU A 101 6.67 -4.64 13.36
C GLU A 101 6.94 -6.06 13.83
N SER A 102 5.99 -6.98 13.64
CA SER A 102 6.16 -8.39 13.97
C SER A 102 7.32 -9.01 13.18
N ALA A 103 7.43 -8.71 11.89
CA ALA A 103 8.55 -9.14 11.06
C ALA A 103 9.89 -8.54 11.54
N ASN A 104 9.93 -7.23 11.81
CA ASN A 104 11.13 -6.54 12.27
C ASN A 104 11.60 -7.04 13.65
N GLN A 105 10.67 -7.33 14.57
CA GLN A 105 10.97 -7.95 15.87
C GLN A 105 11.55 -9.37 15.73
N ALA A 106 11.14 -10.10 14.69
CA ALA A 106 11.73 -11.39 14.34
C ALA A 106 13.09 -11.28 13.60
N GLY A 107 13.63 -10.07 13.43
CA GLY A 107 14.87 -9.82 12.69
C GLY A 107 14.70 -9.95 11.17
N LEU A 108 13.48 -9.93 10.67
CA LEU A 108 13.14 -10.03 9.25
C LEU A 108 12.84 -8.63 8.68
N ARG A 109 13.13 -8.47 7.39
CA ARG A 109 12.80 -7.29 6.61
C ARG A 109 11.71 -7.65 5.61
N PRO A 110 10.42 -7.34 5.88
CA PRO A 110 9.33 -7.70 4.99
C PRO A 110 9.37 -6.88 3.69
N THR A 111 8.72 -7.41 2.65
CA THR A 111 8.41 -6.67 1.42
C THR A 111 6.92 -6.35 1.37
N VAL A 112 6.62 -5.06 1.24
CA VAL A 112 5.27 -4.55 1.06
C VAL A 112 5.00 -4.34 -0.42
N VAL A 113 4.09 -5.12 -1.00
CA VAL A 113 3.67 -4.99 -2.40
C VAL A 113 2.38 -4.17 -2.49
N SER A 114 2.50 -2.92 -2.92
CA SER A 114 1.41 -1.98 -3.19
C SER A 114 0.83 -2.15 -4.58
N VAL A 115 -0.42 -2.59 -4.67
CA VAL A 115 -1.18 -2.59 -5.92
C VAL A 115 -1.70 -1.17 -6.17
N GLY A 116 -1.08 -0.48 -7.13
CA GLY A 116 -1.32 0.94 -7.40
C GLY A 116 -0.37 1.88 -6.65
N LEU A 117 -0.40 3.15 -7.05
CA LEU A 117 0.49 4.20 -6.54
C LEU A 117 0.13 4.60 -5.11
N ASP A 118 -1.15 4.62 -4.82
CA ASP A 118 -1.69 4.88 -3.51
C ASP A 118 -2.18 3.56 -2.92
N GLY A 119 -1.33 2.55 -2.73
CA GLY A 119 -1.71 1.37 -1.94
C GLY A 119 -1.24 1.47 -0.49
N TRP A 120 -0.02 1.98 -0.28
CA TRP A 120 0.69 2.04 1.01
C TRP A 120 0.44 3.31 1.82
N ALA A 121 0.74 4.46 1.22
CA ALA A 121 0.61 5.78 1.82
C ALA A 121 0.33 6.81 0.73
N CYS A 122 -0.20 7.97 1.09
CA CYS A 122 -0.54 8.96 0.07
C CYS A 122 -0.80 10.40 0.56
N ASP A 123 -0.96 10.66 1.86
CA ASP A 123 -0.81 12.00 2.39
C ASP A 123 0.61 12.21 2.93
N LEU A 124 1.42 12.95 2.18
CA LEU A 124 2.80 13.25 2.55
C LEU A 124 2.91 14.06 3.86
N ARG A 125 1.89 14.84 4.23
CA ARG A 125 1.85 15.57 5.50
C ARG A 125 1.88 14.61 6.68
N MET A 126 1.34 13.42 6.49
CA MET A 126 1.19 12.37 7.50
C MET A 126 2.29 11.31 7.41
N LEU A 127 2.75 11.03 6.19
CA LEU A 127 3.75 9.99 5.92
C LEU A 127 5.07 10.22 6.67
N LYS A 128 5.63 11.43 6.63
CA LYS A 128 6.91 11.72 7.29
C LYS A 128 6.83 11.55 8.81
N PRO A 129 5.90 12.20 9.54
CA PRO A 129 5.72 11.95 10.98
C PRO A 129 5.49 10.48 11.31
N TRP A 130 4.70 9.79 10.48
CA TRP A 130 4.36 8.39 10.69
C TRP A 130 5.57 7.46 10.54
N LEU A 131 6.41 7.62 9.51
CA LEU A 131 7.62 6.82 9.34
C LEU A 131 8.61 7.03 10.50
N GLN A 132 8.74 8.28 10.98
CA GLN A 132 9.64 8.60 12.08
C GLN A 132 9.19 7.99 13.42
N GLN A 133 7.89 7.96 13.69
CA GLN A 133 7.35 7.44 14.95
C GLN A 133 7.48 5.91 15.08
N ASN A 134 7.33 5.17 13.97
CA ASN A 134 7.19 3.72 14.03
C ASN A 134 8.50 2.95 13.74
N GLY A 135 9.57 3.60 13.27
CA GLY A 135 10.86 2.95 13.06
C GLY A 135 10.82 1.73 12.13
N LEU A 136 9.92 1.74 11.14
CA LEU A 136 9.62 0.60 10.28
C LEU A 136 10.73 0.34 9.26
N HIS A 137 11.11 -0.94 9.09
CA HIS A 137 12.09 -1.37 8.11
C HIS A 137 11.50 -2.37 7.13
N PHE A 138 11.34 -1.99 5.86
CA PHE A 138 10.77 -2.84 4.82
C PHE A 138 11.15 -2.35 3.42
N ASP A 139 10.94 -3.20 2.42
CA ASP A 139 11.00 -2.80 1.02
C ASP A 139 9.59 -2.51 0.51
N LEU A 140 9.39 -1.35 -0.12
CA LEU A 140 8.15 -1.02 -0.80
C LEU A 140 8.27 -1.39 -2.28
N VAL A 141 7.36 -2.23 -2.77
CA VAL A 141 7.26 -2.60 -4.17
C VAL A 141 5.93 -2.11 -4.72
N LEU A 142 5.96 -1.29 -5.76
CA LEU A 142 4.77 -0.80 -6.45
C LEU A 142 4.48 -1.71 -7.65
N ARG A 143 3.23 -2.19 -7.75
CA ARG A 143 2.69 -2.92 -8.89
C ARG A 143 1.69 -2.03 -9.63
N LEU A 144 2.04 -1.56 -10.81
CA LEU A 144 1.28 -0.55 -11.55
C LEU A 144 0.81 -1.09 -12.91
N ASN A 145 -0.44 -0.79 -13.28
CA ASN A 145 -0.97 -1.14 -14.60
C ASN A 145 -0.72 -0.03 -15.65
N GLY A 146 0.08 0.98 -15.30
CA GLY A 146 0.39 2.13 -16.14
C GLY A 146 1.32 3.10 -15.42
N LEU A 147 2.04 3.91 -16.19
CA LEU A 147 2.83 5.02 -15.68
C LEU A 147 1.95 6.26 -15.63
N TYR A 148 1.81 6.85 -14.45
CA TYR A 148 0.93 8.00 -14.21
C TYR A 148 1.72 9.17 -13.65
N TYR A 149 1.15 10.38 -13.73
CA TYR A 149 1.68 11.58 -13.07
C TYR A 149 3.15 11.90 -13.39
N GLY A 150 3.61 11.55 -14.60
CA GLY A 150 4.97 11.85 -15.07
C GLY A 150 6.06 10.90 -14.57
N MET A 151 5.70 9.71 -14.09
CA MET A 151 6.69 8.66 -13.76
C MET A 151 7.57 8.29 -14.94
N SER A 152 8.86 8.07 -14.68
CA SER A 152 9.85 7.77 -15.70
C SER A 152 10.07 6.27 -15.86
N GLU A 153 10.10 5.82 -17.11
CA GLU A 153 10.42 4.42 -17.45
C GLU A 153 11.78 3.96 -16.94
N LYS A 154 12.71 4.88 -16.67
CA LYS A 154 14.07 4.53 -16.22
C LYS A 154 14.13 3.88 -14.83
N PHE A 155 13.08 4.03 -14.02
CA PHE A 155 13.03 3.49 -12.65
C PHE A 155 12.15 2.26 -12.52
N VAL A 156 11.49 1.85 -13.60
CA VAL A 156 10.51 0.78 -13.58
C VAL A 156 11.00 -0.41 -14.40
N GLU A 157 10.58 -1.60 -14.01
CA GLU A 157 10.73 -2.80 -14.81
C GLU A 157 9.35 -3.22 -15.31
N GLU A 158 9.20 -3.44 -16.61
CA GLU A 158 7.96 -3.92 -17.19
C GLU A 158 7.98 -5.45 -17.29
N ASP A 159 6.93 -6.10 -16.79
CA ASP A 159 6.67 -7.52 -16.97
C ASP A 159 5.17 -7.76 -17.23
N HIS A 160 4.85 -8.27 -18.41
CA HIS A 160 3.47 -8.58 -18.84
C HIS A 160 2.48 -7.41 -18.71
N ASN A 161 2.82 -6.22 -19.23
CA ASN A 161 2.05 -4.97 -19.14
C ASN A 161 1.83 -4.46 -17.68
N VAL A 162 2.70 -4.86 -16.77
CA VAL A 162 2.71 -4.37 -15.38
C VAL A 162 4.08 -3.79 -15.11
N TYR A 163 4.09 -2.57 -14.57
CA TYR A 163 5.31 -1.89 -14.15
C TYR A 163 5.56 -2.15 -12.67
N TRP A 164 6.80 -2.55 -12.37
CA TRP A 164 7.29 -2.85 -11.04
C TRP A 164 8.35 -1.83 -10.63
N VAL A 165 8.24 -1.30 -9.41
CA VAL A 165 9.21 -0.36 -8.86
C VAL A 165 9.51 -0.74 -7.42
N ARG A 166 10.78 -0.92 -7.07
CA ARG A 166 11.21 -1.21 -5.69
C ARG A 166 11.86 0.01 -5.05
N HIS A 167 11.47 0.30 -3.81
CA HIS A 167 12.04 1.34 -2.97
C HIS A 167 12.43 0.77 -1.60
N ASP A 168 13.56 1.26 -1.07
CA ASP A 168 13.94 1.09 0.32
C ASP A 168 13.18 2.16 1.15
N ILE A 169 12.47 1.76 2.22
CA ILE A 169 11.71 2.74 3.01
C ILE A 169 12.62 3.76 3.69
N GLY A 170 13.84 3.39 4.04
CA GLY A 170 14.86 4.29 4.60
C GLY A 170 15.25 5.38 3.60
N ASP A 171 15.33 5.08 2.31
CA ASP A 171 15.61 6.09 1.27
C ASP A 171 14.42 7.02 1.04
N ILE A 172 13.18 6.49 1.10
CA ILE A 172 11.97 7.33 1.14
C ILE A 172 11.99 8.24 2.37
N GLN A 173 12.28 7.70 3.56
CA GLN A 173 12.29 8.45 4.82
C GLN A 173 13.35 9.56 4.82
N LYS A 174 14.56 9.27 4.32
CA LYS A 174 15.61 10.29 4.12
C LYS A 174 15.13 11.36 3.16
N THR A 175 14.54 10.98 2.02
CA THR A 175 14.06 11.95 1.01
C THR A 175 12.94 12.84 1.57
N CYS A 176 11.96 12.28 2.29
CA CYS A 176 10.93 13.04 2.99
C CYS A 176 11.49 13.99 4.08
N SER A 177 12.69 13.70 4.58
CA SER A 177 13.34 14.53 5.61
C SER A 177 14.05 15.76 5.05
N LEU A 178 14.29 15.81 3.74
CA LEU A 178 14.97 16.91 3.07
C LEU A 178 13.98 17.98 2.59
N GLU A 179 14.41 19.24 2.69
CA GLU A 179 13.76 20.34 2.00
C GLU A 179 13.90 20.16 0.46
N PRO A 180 12.92 20.60 -0.36
CA PRO A 180 12.98 20.44 -1.82
C PRO A 180 14.25 21.00 -2.48
N THR A 181 14.83 22.04 -1.89
CA THR A 181 16.08 22.66 -2.33
C THR A 181 17.32 21.78 -2.06
N ALA A 182 17.22 20.82 -1.15
CA ALA A 182 18.27 19.88 -0.78
C ALA A 182 18.13 18.51 -1.46
N TRP A 183 17.17 18.35 -2.37
CA TRP A 183 16.95 17.09 -3.09
C TRP A 183 18.01 16.77 -4.14
N ASN A 184 18.79 17.77 -4.58
CA ASN A 184 19.85 17.60 -5.56
C ASN A 184 20.96 16.71 -4.98
N GLY A 185 21.19 15.54 -5.58
CA GLY A 185 22.14 14.53 -5.12
C GLY A 185 21.54 13.42 -4.25
N HIS A 186 20.24 13.43 -3.97
CA HIS A 186 19.52 12.36 -3.26
C HIS A 186 18.76 11.43 -4.21
N ASP A 187 18.43 10.21 -3.76
CA ASP A 187 17.80 9.13 -4.56
C ASP A 187 16.68 9.65 -5.49
N GLU A 188 17.00 9.74 -6.78
CA GLU A 188 16.13 10.35 -7.80
C GLU A 188 14.81 9.57 -7.93
N LYS A 189 14.87 8.26 -7.72
CA LYS A 189 13.71 7.36 -7.75
C LYS A 189 12.72 7.66 -6.61
N SER A 190 13.20 7.80 -5.37
CA SER A 190 12.33 8.16 -4.24
C SER A 190 11.76 9.57 -4.35
N ARG A 191 12.52 10.51 -4.93
CA ARG A 191 12.02 11.87 -5.23
C ARG A 191 10.86 11.85 -6.22
N GLU A 192 10.96 11.05 -7.28
CA GLU A 192 9.90 10.91 -8.26
C GLU A 192 8.63 10.38 -7.59
N LEU A 193 8.73 9.30 -6.80
CA LEU A 193 7.59 8.74 -6.07
C LEU A 193 6.93 9.78 -5.14
N ILE A 194 7.72 10.53 -4.36
CA ILE A 194 7.19 11.58 -3.48
C ILE A 194 6.50 12.68 -4.29
N THR A 195 7.04 13.07 -5.44
CA THR A 195 6.41 14.06 -6.32
C THR A 195 5.07 13.56 -6.85
N VAL A 196 5.01 12.30 -7.29
CA VAL A 196 3.79 11.64 -7.75
C VAL A 196 2.73 11.59 -6.65
N TRP A 197 3.10 11.20 -5.42
CA TRP A 197 2.18 11.21 -4.29
C TRP A 197 1.65 12.61 -3.97
N LYS A 198 2.49 13.63 -4.05
CA LYS A 198 2.08 15.03 -3.88
C LYS A 198 1.04 15.43 -4.94
N THR A 199 1.32 15.17 -6.21
CA THR A 199 0.40 15.49 -7.32
C THR A 199 -0.92 14.75 -7.19
N LEU A 200 -0.89 13.47 -6.82
CA LEU A 200 -2.09 12.66 -6.61
C LEU A 200 -2.95 13.23 -5.47
N GLN A 201 -2.33 13.61 -4.35
CA GLN A 201 -3.01 14.22 -3.21
C GLN A 201 -3.63 15.57 -3.59
N ASP A 202 -2.87 16.45 -4.25
CA ASP A 202 -3.33 17.76 -4.70
C ASP A 202 -4.53 17.64 -5.67
N GLY A 203 -4.50 16.67 -6.59
CA GLY A 203 -5.62 16.41 -7.51
C GLY A 203 -6.89 15.88 -6.82
N LYS A 204 -6.74 15.05 -5.78
CA LYS A 204 -7.89 14.55 -4.99
C LYS A 204 -8.49 15.62 -4.08
N ASP A 205 -7.68 16.54 -3.54
CA ASP A 205 -8.17 17.65 -2.73
C ASP A 205 -9.03 18.66 -3.53
N LEU A 206 -8.93 18.67 -4.86
CA LEU A 206 -9.77 19.48 -5.75
C LEU A 206 -11.12 18.83 -6.13
N SER A 207 -11.34 17.54 -5.81
CA SER A 207 -12.46 16.74 -6.32
C SER A 207 -13.15 15.93 -5.21
N PHE A 208 -14.00 16.57 -4.38
CA PHE A 208 -14.71 15.86 -3.31
C PHE A 208 -16.24 15.80 -3.45
N GLY A 209 -16.72 14.56 -3.68
CA GLY A 209 -18.04 14.00 -3.38
C GLY A 209 -17.89 12.48 -3.13
N VAL A 210 -18.42 11.94 -2.02
CA VAL A 210 -17.98 10.70 -1.32
C VAL A 210 -18.93 9.47 -1.52
N LYS A 211 -18.44 8.20 -1.62
CA LYS A 211 -19.23 6.91 -1.48
C LYS A 211 -18.42 5.63 -1.08
N THR A 212 -19.13 4.56 -0.58
CA THR A 212 -18.71 3.62 0.52
C THR A 212 -18.33 2.05 0.32
N GLY A 213 -17.39 1.33 1.03
CA GLY A 213 -17.41 0.39 2.26
C GLY A 213 -16.02 -0.25 2.81
N ARG A 214 -15.91 -1.42 3.57
CA ARG A 214 -14.68 -2.11 4.17
C ARG A 214 -14.53 -3.71 4.06
N ASN A 215 -13.32 -4.36 4.11
CA ASN A 215 -12.96 -5.76 4.59
C ASN A 215 -11.52 -6.28 4.27
N ALA A 216 -10.84 -7.02 5.19
CA ALA A 216 -9.53 -7.74 5.03
C ALA A 216 -9.67 -9.28 5.07
N VAL A 217 -8.75 -10.05 4.45
CA VAL A 217 -8.83 -11.53 4.30
C VAL A 217 -7.49 -12.23 4.55
N ASN A 218 -7.49 -13.29 5.38
CA ASN A 218 -6.32 -14.14 5.64
C ASN A 218 -6.21 -15.27 4.59
N LEU A 219 -5.06 -15.36 3.91
CA LEU A 219 -4.82 -16.30 2.79
C LEU A 219 -4.41 -17.72 3.23
N THR A 220 -4.24 -17.96 4.53
CA THR A 220 -3.70 -19.24 5.04
C THR A 220 -4.71 -20.40 5.10
N ALA A 221 -6.01 -20.15 4.93
CA ALA A 221 -7.06 -21.17 5.13
C ALA A 221 -7.72 -21.71 3.86
N SER A 222 -7.34 -21.24 2.67
CA SER A 222 -7.99 -21.65 1.40
C SER A 222 -7.12 -22.62 0.61
N LEU A 223 -6.92 -23.82 1.14
CA LEU A 223 -6.70 -25.01 0.32
C LEU A 223 -7.91 -25.93 0.53
N PRO A 224 -8.86 -26.00 -0.43
CA PRO A 224 -9.67 -27.19 -0.53
C PRO A 224 -8.73 -28.33 -0.89
N SER A 225 -8.64 -29.32 -0.02
CA SER A 225 -8.12 -30.64 -0.37
C SER A 225 -8.95 -31.18 -1.54
N VAL A 226 -8.36 -31.24 -2.72
CA VAL A 226 -8.91 -32.01 -3.83
C VAL A 226 -8.21 -33.36 -3.83
N ILE A 227 -9.02 -34.38 -3.55
CA ILE A 227 -8.76 -35.82 -3.69
C ILE A 227 -8.61 -36.14 -5.18
#